data_AF-A0A4R6G0V3-F1
#
_entry.id   AF-A0A4R6G0V3-F1
#
_cell.length_a   1.000
_cell.length_b   1.000
_cell.length_c   1.000
_cell.angle_alpha   90.00
_cell.angle_beta   90.00
_cell.angle_gamma   90.00
#
_symmetry.space_group_name_H-M   'P 1'
#
loop_
_entity.id
_entity.type
_entity.pdbx_description
1 polymer ?
#
loop_
_entity_poly.entity_id
_entity_poly.type
_entity_poly.pdbx_seq_one_letter_code
_entity_poly.pdbx_strand_id
1 'polypeptide(L)'
;MRAFISYSHFDENHLNHLHKHLRQLQRDGIISTWTDNEIPAGGKIDDVVIETLKNTDLFIALLSPDYINSNYCYEKEFEKALKMQEREEIIIVPIIAEPCDWLNTPFQKFKALPKDGKPISEWSNTNTAYLNIIQNLRSLLSGPDQNQSLQPGNKKAPSRNYKIQKDFDSIQKMDFLEETFDKIKIHLKENIQELDFLDNIQAKVTVEEKNKFEAILVNRNKINSESLLLITTDEKSAIPRINFNNPAYIISYSTGEDRPRHLKNTFSLANDEYDLFWENNSEYSFSYGQNKERFSAKDIVDEIWNEWLKSVGIEF
;
A
#
# COMPACT_ATOMS: atom_id res chain seq x y z
N MET A 1 -20.78 14.42 16.14
CA MET A 1 -21.34 14.84 14.85
C MET A 1 -22.11 13.68 14.22
N ARG A 2 -23.28 13.91 13.64
CA ARG A 2 -24.15 12.87 13.05
C ARG A 2 -23.87 12.74 11.55
N ALA A 3 -23.56 11.52 11.13
CA ALA A 3 -23.23 11.20 9.76
C ALA A 3 -24.26 10.26 9.15
N PHE A 4 -24.77 10.63 7.98
CA PHE A 4 -25.59 9.79 7.12
C PHE A 4 -24.68 9.15 6.08
N ILE A 5 -24.67 7.81 5.98
CA ILE A 5 -23.92 7.11 4.95
C ILE A 5 -24.91 6.66 3.87
N SER A 6 -24.83 7.29 2.70
CA SER A 6 -25.57 6.87 1.51
C SER A 6 -24.72 5.89 0.71
N TYR A 7 -25.30 4.78 0.30
CA TYR A 7 -24.65 3.68 -0.41
C TYR A 7 -25.69 2.91 -1.24
N SER A 8 -25.25 2.15 -2.24
CA SER A 8 -26.11 1.17 -2.90
C SER A 8 -26.16 -0.12 -2.08
N HIS A 9 -27.29 -0.81 -2.03
CA HIS A 9 -27.37 -2.13 -1.39
C HIS A 9 -26.39 -3.15 -1.99
N PHE A 10 -25.97 -2.97 -3.24
CA PHE A 10 -24.92 -3.80 -3.86
C PHE A 10 -23.52 -3.55 -3.26
N ASP A 11 -23.31 -2.41 -2.59
CA ASP A 11 -22.05 -2.00 -1.94
C ASP A 11 -22.01 -2.32 -0.44
N GLU A 12 -22.89 -3.19 0.06
CA GLU A 12 -22.98 -3.50 1.50
C GLU A 12 -21.64 -3.98 2.08
N ASN A 13 -20.81 -4.66 1.28
CA ASN A 13 -19.47 -5.06 1.67
C ASN A 13 -18.55 -3.86 1.95
N HIS A 14 -18.64 -2.80 1.15
CA HIS A 14 -17.87 -1.58 1.37
C HIS A 14 -18.35 -0.83 2.61
N LEU A 15 -19.68 -0.78 2.81
CA LEU A 15 -20.28 -0.19 3.99
C LEU A 15 -19.84 -0.93 5.27
N ASN A 16 -19.89 -2.26 5.27
CA ASN A 16 -19.51 -3.08 6.42
C ASN A 16 -18.05 -2.87 6.82
N HIS A 17 -17.13 -2.77 5.87
CA HIS A 17 -15.75 -2.44 6.16
C HIS A 17 -15.58 -1.01 6.68
N LEU A 18 -16.26 -0.04 6.07
CA LEU A 18 -16.24 1.34 6.54
C LEU A 18 -16.72 1.44 8.01
N HIS A 19 -17.80 0.77 8.37
CA HIS A 19 -18.29 0.73 9.75
C HIS A 19 -17.28 0.11 10.73
N LYS A 20 -16.59 -0.97 10.34
CA LYS A 20 -15.52 -1.57 11.17
C LYS A 20 -14.42 -0.54 11.48
N HIS A 21 -14.00 0.21 10.46
CA HIS A 21 -12.95 1.22 10.58
C HIS A 21 -13.41 2.48 11.32
N LEU A 22 -14.68 2.88 11.18
CA LEU A 22 -15.28 4.01 11.89
C LEU A 22 -15.46 3.75 13.40
N ARG A 23 -15.39 2.49 13.87
CA ARG A 23 -15.65 2.15 15.28
C ARG A 23 -14.81 2.96 16.27
N GLN A 24 -13.55 3.26 15.95
CA GLN A 24 -12.74 4.07 16.86
C GLN A 24 -13.24 5.51 16.94
N LEU A 25 -13.60 6.15 15.82
CA LEU A 25 -14.17 7.51 15.82
C LEU A 25 -15.52 7.57 16.56
N GLN A 26 -16.31 6.50 16.49
CA GLN A 26 -17.56 6.39 17.23
C GLN A 26 -17.33 6.23 18.74
N ARG A 27 -16.35 5.41 19.14
CA ARG A 27 -15.96 5.25 20.55
C ARG A 27 -15.43 6.56 21.15
N ASP A 28 -14.69 7.32 20.35
CA ASP A 28 -14.19 8.64 20.73
C ASP A 28 -15.32 9.69 20.79
N GLY A 29 -16.57 9.34 20.43
CA GLY A 29 -17.72 10.26 20.42
C GLY A 29 -17.68 11.31 19.31
N ILE A 30 -16.74 11.21 18.37
CA ILE A 30 -16.52 12.20 17.30
C ILE A 30 -17.65 12.11 16.26
N ILE A 31 -18.00 10.89 15.87
CA ILE A 31 -19.00 10.61 14.84
C ILE A 31 -20.01 9.57 15.33
N SER A 32 -21.28 9.75 14.99
CA SER A 32 -22.31 8.70 15.02
C SER A 32 -22.80 8.49 13.60
N THR A 33 -22.95 7.24 13.15
CA THR A 33 -23.36 6.94 11.77
C THR A 33 -24.79 6.44 11.74
N TRP A 34 -25.53 6.77 10.69
CA TRP A 34 -26.85 6.25 10.36
C TRP A 34 -26.86 5.74 8.91
N THR A 35 -27.58 4.65 8.65
CA THR A 35 -27.85 4.10 7.32
C THR A 35 -29.31 3.67 7.22
N ASP A 36 -29.78 3.43 5.99
CA ASP A 36 -31.12 2.90 5.72
C ASP A 36 -31.45 1.57 6.42
N ASN A 37 -30.43 0.77 6.79
CA ASN A 37 -30.58 -0.43 7.62
C ASN A 37 -31.19 -0.15 9.01
N GLU A 38 -31.20 1.10 9.46
CA GLU A 38 -31.79 1.51 10.74
C GLU A 38 -33.30 1.81 10.64
N ILE A 39 -33.91 1.70 9.44
CA ILE A 39 -35.34 1.91 9.24
C ILE A 39 -36.13 0.71 9.80
N PRO A 40 -37.06 0.91 10.76
CA PRO A 40 -37.86 -0.18 11.31
C PRO A 40 -38.76 -0.84 10.26
N ALA A 41 -38.97 -2.15 10.40
CA ALA A 41 -39.92 -2.89 9.56
C ALA A 41 -41.32 -2.25 9.61
N GLY A 42 -41.87 -1.93 8.43
CA GLY A 42 -43.16 -1.24 8.28
C GLY A 42 -43.10 0.30 8.25
N GLY A 43 -41.91 0.89 8.40
CA GLY A 43 -41.69 2.32 8.18
C GLY A 43 -41.74 2.70 6.71
N LYS A 44 -42.21 3.91 6.39
CA LYS A 44 -42.06 4.49 5.05
C LYS A 44 -40.61 4.97 4.89
N ILE A 45 -39.86 4.30 4.01
CA ILE A 45 -38.43 4.52 3.78
C ILE A 45 -38.15 6.00 3.50
N ASP A 46 -38.86 6.59 2.53
CA ASP A 46 -38.68 7.99 2.11
C ASP A 46 -38.82 9.00 3.26
N ASP A 47 -39.86 8.86 4.09
CA ASP A 47 -40.15 9.84 5.14
C ASP A 47 -39.07 9.82 6.25
N VAL A 48 -38.65 8.61 6.64
CA VAL A 48 -37.63 8.40 7.69
C VAL A 48 -36.25 8.88 7.21
N VAL A 49 -35.88 8.57 5.97
CA VAL A 49 -34.62 9.03 5.36
C VAL A 49 -34.58 10.55 5.30
N ILE A 50 -35.67 11.18 4.82
CA ILE A 50 -35.78 12.64 4.71
C ILE A 50 -35.68 13.31 6.08
N GLU A 51 -36.34 12.77 7.10
CA GLU A 51 -36.28 13.32 8.46
C GLU A 51 -34.88 13.16 9.08
N THR A 52 -34.24 12.01 8.85
CA THR A 52 -32.89 11.75 9.35
C THR A 52 -31.86 12.67 8.68
N LEU A 53 -31.97 12.88 7.37
CA LEU A 53 -31.06 13.76 6.63
C LEU A 53 -31.13 15.22 7.11
N LYS A 54 -32.31 15.72 7.54
CA LYS A 54 -32.45 17.07 8.14
C LYS A 54 -31.67 17.22 9.45
N ASN A 55 -31.44 16.10 10.12
CA ASN A 55 -30.77 15.98 11.39
C ASN A 55 -29.35 15.41 11.23
N THR A 56 -28.73 15.62 10.07
CA THR A 56 -27.40 15.11 9.77
C THR A 56 -26.46 16.27 9.52
N ASP A 57 -25.27 16.21 10.11
CA ASP A 57 -24.25 17.25 9.96
C ASP A 57 -23.18 16.84 8.90
N LEU A 58 -23.07 15.54 8.58
CA LEU A 58 -22.18 14.99 7.56
C LEU A 58 -22.87 13.96 6.66
N PHE A 59 -22.81 14.17 5.35
CA PHE A 59 -23.25 13.22 4.34
C PHE A 59 -22.03 12.51 3.73
N ILE A 60 -21.94 11.20 3.94
CA ILE A 60 -20.91 10.36 3.33
C ILE A 60 -21.56 9.59 2.18
N ALA A 61 -21.06 9.77 0.95
CA ALA A 61 -21.54 9.03 -0.21
C ALA A 61 -20.53 7.96 -0.63
N LEU A 62 -20.88 6.68 -0.55
CA LEU A 62 -20.07 5.58 -1.07
C LEU A 62 -20.33 5.42 -2.57
N LEU A 63 -19.46 6.01 -3.38
CA LEU A 63 -19.61 6.07 -4.84
C LEU A 63 -19.05 4.81 -5.51
N SER A 64 -19.90 4.18 -6.31
CA SER A 64 -19.65 3.01 -7.14
C SER A 64 -20.48 3.13 -8.43
N PRO A 65 -20.27 2.25 -9.43
CA PRO A 65 -21.19 2.14 -10.56
C PRO A 65 -22.64 1.92 -10.13
N ASP A 66 -22.87 1.07 -9.12
CA ASP A 66 -24.21 0.77 -8.60
C ASP A 66 -24.85 1.96 -7.89
N TYR A 67 -24.06 2.77 -7.18
CA TYR A 67 -24.53 4.01 -6.56
C TYR A 67 -25.03 5.01 -7.62
N ILE A 68 -24.24 5.24 -8.68
CA ILE A 68 -24.60 6.18 -9.75
C ILE A 68 -25.84 5.69 -10.51
N ASN A 69 -25.99 4.36 -10.68
CA ASN A 69 -27.14 3.76 -11.33
C ASN A 69 -28.42 3.76 -10.46
N SER A 70 -28.30 4.00 -9.15
CA SER A 70 -29.44 4.03 -8.23
C SER A 70 -30.13 5.39 -8.24
N ASN A 71 -31.25 5.49 -8.95
CA ASN A 71 -32.07 6.71 -8.99
C ASN A 71 -32.47 7.21 -7.59
N TYR A 72 -32.68 6.31 -6.62
CA TYR A 72 -33.12 6.71 -5.28
C TYR A 72 -32.02 7.45 -4.49
N CYS A 73 -30.81 6.87 -4.42
CA CYS A 73 -29.68 7.45 -3.68
C CYS A 73 -29.18 8.74 -4.35
N TYR A 74 -29.13 8.74 -5.69
CA TYR A 74 -28.60 9.86 -6.47
C TYR A 74 -29.59 11.03 -6.63
N GLU A 75 -30.88 10.76 -6.88
CA GLU A 75 -31.84 11.84 -7.16
C GLU A 75 -32.51 12.39 -5.89
N LYS A 76 -32.84 11.55 -4.89
CA LYS A 76 -33.58 12.05 -3.72
C LYS A 76 -32.68 12.47 -2.56
N GLU A 77 -31.81 11.59 -2.10
CA GLU A 77 -30.97 11.84 -0.91
C GLU A 77 -29.92 12.89 -1.21
N PHE A 78 -29.18 12.70 -2.31
CA PHE A 78 -28.09 13.57 -2.68
C PHE A 78 -28.55 14.96 -3.12
N GLU A 79 -29.63 15.11 -3.89
CA GLU A 79 -30.14 16.45 -4.27
C GLU A 79 -30.51 17.29 -3.04
N LYS A 80 -31.08 16.65 -2.02
CA LYS A 80 -31.42 17.33 -0.77
C LYS A 80 -30.19 17.66 0.06
N ALA A 81 -29.23 16.74 0.18
CA ALA A 81 -27.96 17.00 0.84
C ALA A 81 -27.22 18.17 0.15
N LEU A 82 -27.26 18.23 -1.18
CA LEU A 82 -26.65 19.30 -1.97
C LEU A 82 -27.28 20.66 -1.66
N LYS A 83 -28.62 20.75 -1.60
CA LYS A 83 -29.32 22.00 -1.21
C LYS A 83 -29.01 22.43 0.22
N MET A 84 -28.80 21.49 1.13
CA MET A 84 -28.41 21.77 2.52
C MET A 84 -26.95 22.23 2.59
N GLN A 85 -26.06 21.64 1.79
CA GLN A 85 -24.65 22.02 1.69
C GLN A 85 -24.49 23.43 1.10
N GLU A 86 -25.31 23.82 0.12
CA GLU A 86 -25.37 25.20 -0.39
C GLU A 86 -25.75 26.24 0.68
N ARG A 87 -26.35 25.79 1.79
CA ARG A 87 -26.71 26.60 2.96
C ARG A 87 -25.75 26.40 4.14
N GLU A 88 -24.66 25.64 3.93
CA GLU A 88 -23.67 25.28 4.96
C GLU A 88 -24.28 24.48 6.15
N GLU A 89 -25.42 23.80 5.92
CA GLU A 89 -26.13 23.03 6.95
C GLU A 89 -25.58 21.60 7.11
N ILE A 90 -24.91 21.06 6.08
CA ILE A 90 -24.37 19.69 6.06
C ILE A 90 -23.08 19.65 5.25
N ILE A 91 -22.09 18.87 5.70
CA ILE A 91 -20.85 18.66 4.95
C ILE A 91 -20.98 17.40 4.08
N ILE A 92 -20.65 17.49 2.80
CA ILE A 92 -20.64 16.33 1.88
C ILE A 92 -19.22 15.81 1.68
N VAL A 93 -19.03 14.51 1.89
CA VAL A 93 -17.76 13.79 1.66
C VAL A 93 -18.00 12.59 0.73
N PRO A 94 -17.56 12.66 -0.53
CA PRO A 94 -17.52 11.51 -1.42
C PRO A 94 -16.45 10.50 -0.97
N ILE A 95 -16.79 9.22 -0.90
CA ILE A 95 -15.86 8.11 -0.75
C ILE A 95 -15.97 7.23 -1.99
N ILE A 96 -14.89 7.12 -2.76
CA ILE A 96 -14.88 6.34 -3.99
C ILE A 96 -14.63 4.87 -3.62
N ALA A 97 -15.68 4.04 -3.66
CA ALA A 97 -15.61 2.61 -3.40
C ALA A 97 -15.02 1.87 -4.60
N GLU A 98 -15.51 2.19 -5.79
CA GLU A 98 -15.13 1.56 -7.06
C GLU A 98 -14.93 2.60 -8.19
N PRO A 99 -14.17 2.27 -9.25
CA PRO A 99 -14.06 3.11 -10.43
C PRO A 99 -15.43 3.38 -11.03
N CYS A 100 -15.81 4.65 -11.10
CA CYS A 100 -17.11 5.08 -11.62
C CYS A 100 -17.02 6.52 -12.16
N ASP A 101 -18.00 6.92 -12.96
CA ASP A 101 -18.00 8.22 -13.66
C ASP A 101 -18.40 9.41 -12.75
N TRP A 102 -17.96 9.40 -11.50
CA TRP A 102 -18.36 10.39 -10.50
C TRP A 102 -17.87 11.80 -10.80
N LEU A 103 -16.78 11.95 -11.56
CA LEU A 103 -16.26 13.26 -11.98
C LEU A 103 -17.23 14.02 -12.90
N ASN A 104 -18.13 13.31 -13.59
CA ASN A 104 -19.17 13.93 -14.41
C ASN A 104 -20.48 14.20 -13.65
N THR A 105 -20.47 14.00 -12.33
CA THR A 105 -21.60 14.27 -11.45
C THR A 105 -21.36 15.55 -10.63
N PRO A 106 -22.35 16.08 -9.89
CA PRO A 106 -22.12 17.18 -8.95
C PRO A 106 -21.11 16.86 -7.84
N PHE A 107 -20.76 15.58 -7.61
CA PHE A 107 -19.74 15.18 -6.63
C PHE A 107 -18.34 15.72 -6.95
N GLN A 108 -18.03 16.05 -8.21
CA GLN A 108 -16.75 16.63 -8.62
C GLN A 108 -16.37 17.93 -7.89
N LYS A 109 -17.38 18.62 -7.32
CA LYS A 109 -17.20 19.87 -6.58
C LYS A 109 -16.65 19.64 -5.16
N PHE A 110 -16.65 18.41 -4.68
CA PHE A 110 -16.22 18.05 -3.33
C PHE A 110 -14.91 17.28 -3.36
N LYS A 111 -14.09 17.45 -2.32
CA LYS A 111 -12.86 16.68 -2.16
C LYS A 111 -13.20 15.23 -1.80
N ALA A 112 -12.93 14.30 -2.71
CA ALA A 112 -13.18 12.88 -2.50
C ALA A 112 -12.11 12.20 -1.64
N LEU A 113 -12.53 11.13 -0.96
CA LEU A 113 -11.69 10.17 -0.25
C LEU A 113 -11.79 8.79 -0.93
N PRO A 114 -10.83 7.86 -0.76
CA PRO A 114 -9.46 8.05 -0.25
C PRO A 114 -8.70 9.16 -0.98
N LYS A 115 -7.50 9.50 -0.49
CA LYS A 115 -6.67 10.58 -1.04
C LYS A 115 -6.65 10.58 -2.58
N ASP A 116 -6.86 11.76 -3.17
CA ASP A 116 -6.89 12.02 -4.61
C ASP A 116 -8.03 11.28 -5.35
N GLY A 117 -9.04 10.80 -4.62
CA GLY A 117 -10.20 10.10 -5.19
C GLY A 117 -9.90 8.70 -5.71
N LYS A 118 -8.76 8.10 -5.32
CA LYS A 118 -8.39 6.74 -5.74
C LYS A 118 -9.39 5.71 -5.18
N PRO A 119 -10.13 4.96 -6.01
CA PRO A 119 -11.14 4.00 -5.57
C PRO A 119 -10.60 2.97 -4.58
N ILE A 120 -11.35 2.64 -3.52
CA ILE A 120 -10.97 1.63 -2.52
C ILE A 120 -10.58 0.29 -3.18
N SER A 121 -11.31 -0.13 -4.22
CA SER A 121 -11.03 -1.38 -4.93
C SER A 121 -9.69 -1.41 -5.68
N GLU A 122 -9.07 -0.25 -5.94
CA GLU A 122 -7.75 -0.15 -6.60
C GLU A 122 -6.58 -0.03 -5.60
N TRP A 123 -6.85 -0.06 -4.29
CA TRP A 123 -5.80 -0.12 -3.29
C TRP A 123 -5.33 -1.55 -3.11
N SER A 124 -4.01 -1.77 -3.11
CA SER A 124 -3.40 -3.08 -2.85
C SER A 124 -3.82 -3.68 -1.50
N ASN A 125 -4.15 -2.83 -0.52
CA ASN A 125 -4.73 -3.24 0.74
C ASN A 125 -5.94 -2.37 1.06
N THR A 126 -7.13 -2.98 1.05
CA THR A 126 -8.39 -2.30 1.36
C THR A 126 -8.39 -1.68 2.76
N ASN A 127 -7.72 -2.30 3.74
CA ASN A 127 -7.63 -1.74 5.10
C ASN A 127 -6.76 -0.47 5.14
N THR A 128 -5.75 -0.33 4.29
CA THR A 128 -4.98 0.93 4.22
C THR A 128 -5.77 2.03 3.54
N ALA A 129 -6.61 1.70 2.56
CA ALA A 129 -7.57 2.62 1.96
C ALA A 129 -8.57 3.14 3.00
N TYR A 130 -9.19 2.25 3.78
CA TYR A 130 -10.09 2.63 4.86
C TYR A 130 -9.38 3.42 5.96
N LEU A 131 -8.16 3.04 6.36
CA LEU A 131 -7.38 3.82 7.32
C LEU A 131 -7.13 5.25 6.81
N ASN A 132 -6.81 5.42 5.52
CA ASN A 132 -6.66 6.73 4.90
C ASN A 132 -7.95 7.56 4.99
N ILE A 133 -9.09 6.95 4.71
CA ILE A 133 -10.41 7.58 4.88
C ILE A 133 -10.62 8.03 6.33
N ILE A 134 -10.38 7.15 7.31
CA ILE A 134 -10.58 7.46 8.73
C ILE A 134 -9.68 8.60 9.20
N GLN A 135 -8.42 8.62 8.77
CA GLN A 135 -7.48 9.69 9.12
C GLN A 135 -7.93 11.05 8.57
N ASN A 136 -8.39 11.09 7.32
CA ASN A 136 -8.90 12.32 6.72
C ASN A 136 -10.23 12.77 7.35
N LEU A 137 -11.15 11.83 7.62
CA LEU A 137 -12.37 12.14 8.36
C LEU A 137 -12.04 12.69 9.74
N ARG A 138 -11.15 12.05 10.51
CA ARG A 138 -10.73 12.58 11.82
C ARG A 138 -10.24 14.02 11.74
N SER A 139 -9.40 14.33 10.75
CA SER A 139 -8.91 15.69 10.53
C SER A 139 -10.02 16.68 10.18
N LEU A 140 -10.99 16.27 9.37
CA LEU A 140 -12.16 17.09 9.03
C LEU A 140 -13.01 17.39 10.27
N LEU A 141 -13.20 16.39 11.14
CA LEU A 141 -14.16 16.47 12.25
C LEU A 141 -13.61 17.08 13.54
N SER A 142 -12.28 17.10 13.70
CA SER A 142 -11.63 17.54 14.95
C SER A 142 -11.25 19.03 14.95
N GLY A 143 -11.49 19.78 13.86
CA GLY A 143 -11.14 21.20 13.74
C GLY A 143 -9.63 21.48 13.62
N PRO A 144 -9.22 22.72 13.25
CA PRO A 144 -7.83 23.06 12.96
C PRO A 144 -6.91 23.23 14.18
N ASP A 145 -7.27 22.78 15.38
CA ASP A 145 -6.37 22.76 16.53
C ASP A 145 -6.71 21.57 17.44
N GLN A 146 -6.04 20.42 17.21
CA GLN A 146 -5.52 19.46 18.20
C GLN A 146 -4.99 18.21 17.45
N ASN A 147 -3.90 18.40 16.68
CA ASN A 147 -2.75 17.51 16.58
C ASN A 147 -1.85 18.01 15.45
N GLN A 148 -0.86 18.81 15.83
CA GLN A 148 0.27 19.14 14.99
C GLN A 148 0.95 17.85 14.52
N SER A 149 1.14 17.78 13.20
CA SER A 149 2.21 17.07 12.49
C SER A 149 2.46 15.60 12.85
N LEU A 150 1.93 14.68 12.06
CA LEU A 150 2.59 13.40 11.76
C LEU A 150 2.73 13.25 10.23
N GLN A 151 3.71 13.98 9.70
CA GLN A 151 4.47 13.55 8.52
C GLN A 151 5.75 12.82 9.00
N PRO A 152 6.37 11.99 8.14
CA PRO A 152 6.88 10.67 8.49
C PRO A 152 8.22 10.73 9.22
N GLY A 153 8.35 9.98 10.32
CA GLY A 153 9.58 9.89 11.10
C GLY A 153 9.64 8.60 11.92
N ASN A 154 10.70 7.82 11.67
CA ASN A 154 11.04 6.54 12.27
C ASN A 154 10.99 6.46 13.82
N LYS A 155 10.34 5.42 14.38
CA LYS A 155 10.77 4.42 15.41
C LYS A 155 9.63 3.94 16.37
N LYS A 156 9.59 2.60 16.60
CA LYS A 156 8.64 1.74 17.39
C LYS A 156 8.63 2.05 18.92
N ALA A 157 7.67 1.66 19.79
CA ALA A 157 7.03 0.35 20.09
C ALA A 157 5.88 0.50 21.14
N PRO A 158 5.27 -0.57 21.75
CA PRO A 158 4.79 -1.87 21.26
C PRO A 158 3.25 -2.03 21.44
N SER A 159 2.54 -2.72 20.55
CA SER A 159 1.17 -3.19 20.79
C SER A 159 1.09 -4.68 20.51
N ARG A 160 0.35 -5.42 21.34
CA ARG A 160 0.24 -6.88 21.23
C ARG A 160 -0.29 -7.25 19.84
N ASN A 161 0.61 -7.73 18.99
CA ASN A 161 0.32 -8.20 17.63
C ASN A 161 -0.42 -9.53 17.71
N TYR A 162 -1.73 -9.51 17.46
CA TYR A 162 -2.44 -10.73 17.11
C TYR A 162 -2.01 -11.12 15.69
N LYS A 163 -1.25 -12.22 15.58
CA LYS A 163 -0.88 -12.80 14.30
C LYS A 163 -1.98 -13.79 13.88
N ILE A 164 -2.62 -13.53 12.75
CA ILE A 164 -3.68 -14.38 12.18
C ILE A 164 -3.04 -15.28 11.14
N GLN A 165 -3.24 -16.59 11.26
CA GLN A 165 -2.69 -17.59 10.35
C GLN A 165 -3.17 -17.37 8.91
N LYS A 166 -2.27 -17.42 7.92
CA LYS A 166 -2.55 -17.23 6.50
C LYS A 166 -1.89 -18.33 5.68
N ASP A 167 -2.64 -18.88 4.73
CA ASP A 167 -2.09 -19.65 3.62
C ASP A 167 -1.77 -18.69 2.48
N PHE A 168 -0.57 -18.82 1.90
CA PHE A 168 -0.14 -17.98 0.78
C PHE A 168 -0.23 -18.74 -0.53
N ASP A 169 -1.12 -18.30 -1.42
CA ASP A 169 -1.23 -18.86 -2.75
C ASP A 169 -0.11 -18.37 -3.69
N SER A 170 -0.04 -18.96 -4.89
CA SER A 170 0.99 -18.63 -5.88
C SER A 170 0.89 -17.20 -6.41
N ILE A 171 -0.31 -16.59 -6.43
CA ILE A 171 -0.52 -15.23 -6.90
C ILE A 171 0.05 -14.25 -5.87
N GLN A 172 -0.26 -14.44 -4.59
CA GLN A 172 0.27 -13.63 -3.50
C GLN A 172 1.80 -13.69 -3.42
N LYS A 173 2.38 -14.86 -3.68
CA LYS A 173 3.84 -15.03 -3.75
C LYS A 173 4.45 -14.31 -4.95
N MET A 174 3.78 -14.33 -6.11
CA MET A 174 4.18 -13.58 -7.31
C MET A 174 4.11 -12.07 -7.07
N ASP A 175 3.00 -11.59 -6.53
CA ASP A 175 2.80 -10.17 -6.21
C ASP A 175 3.86 -9.67 -5.21
N PHE A 176 4.15 -10.48 -4.19
CA PHE A 176 5.18 -10.14 -3.20
C PHE A 176 6.59 -10.11 -3.80
N LEU A 177 6.92 -11.03 -4.73
CA LEU A 177 8.17 -11.01 -5.49
C LEU A 177 8.27 -9.74 -6.34
N GLU A 178 7.24 -9.43 -7.12
CA GLU A 178 7.18 -8.28 -8.01
C GLU A 178 7.29 -6.97 -7.21
N GLU A 179 6.51 -6.81 -6.14
CA GLU A 179 6.56 -5.65 -5.26
C GLU A 179 7.93 -5.47 -4.59
N THR A 180 8.54 -6.58 -4.13
CA THR A 180 9.89 -6.52 -3.54
C THR A 180 10.91 -6.08 -4.58
N PHE A 181 10.87 -6.68 -5.78
CA PHE A 181 11.85 -6.38 -6.83
C PHE A 181 11.73 -4.94 -7.32
N ASP A 182 10.50 -4.41 -7.45
CA ASP A 182 10.27 -3.01 -7.78
C ASP A 182 10.80 -2.07 -6.70
N LYS A 183 10.58 -2.39 -5.43
CA LYS A 183 11.16 -1.63 -4.32
C LYS A 183 12.69 -1.64 -4.36
N ILE A 184 13.32 -2.78 -4.63
CA ILE A 184 14.78 -2.89 -4.76
C ILE A 184 15.29 -1.95 -5.87
N LYS A 185 14.67 -1.99 -7.06
CA LYS A 185 15.03 -1.12 -8.19
C LYS A 185 14.88 0.37 -7.82
N ILE A 186 13.79 0.76 -7.17
CA ILE A 186 13.55 2.15 -6.77
C ILE A 186 14.66 2.63 -5.81
N HIS A 187 14.91 1.91 -4.72
CA HIS A 187 15.89 2.34 -3.72
C HIS A 187 17.32 2.32 -4.27
N LEU A 188 17.68 1.34 -5.11
CA LEU A 188 19.01 1.35 -5.76
C LEU A 188 19.18 2.55 -6.68
N LYS A 189 18.14 2.98 -7.40
CA LYS A 189 18.19 4.20 -8.21
C LYS A 189 18.35 5.45 -7.35
N GLU A 190 17.64 5.53 -6.22
CA GLU A 190 17.80 6.63 -5.25
C GLU A 190 19.24 6.66 -4.70
N ASN A 191 19.77 5.52 -4.26
CA ASN A 191 21.16 5.41 -3.79
C ASN A 191 22.18 5.79 -4.88
N ILE A 192 21.93 5.41 -6.14
CA ILE A 192 22.78 5.81 -7.27
C ILE A 192 22.75 7.33 -7.47
N GLN A 193 21.59 7.99 -7.34
CA GLN A 193 21.50 9.45 -7.43
C GLN A 193 22.24 10.16 -6.30
N GLU A 194 22.34 9.55 -5.12
CA GLU A 194 23.15 10.12 -4.03
C GLU A 194 24.65 10.16 -4.37
N LEU A 195 25.14 9.24 -5.21
CA LEU A 195 26.53 9.25 -5.67
C LEU A 195 26.85 10.42 -6.60
N ASP A 196 25.86 11.06 -7.22
CA ASP A 196 26.06 12.23 -8.09
C ASP A 196 26.67 13.43 -7.34
N PHE A 197 26.56 13.44 -6.01
CA PHE A 197 27.15 14.47 -5.14
C PHE A 197 28.60 14.18 -4.73
N LEU A 198 29.16 13.03 -5.10
CA LEU A 198 30.52 12.63 -4.75
C LEU A 198 31.47 12.81 -5.93
N ASP A 199 32.57 13.52 -5.70
CA ASP A 199 33.62 13.67 -6.72
C ASP A 199 34.30 12.31 -6.99
N ASN A 200 34.52 12.02 -8.28
CA ASN A 200 35.26 10.84 -8.78
C ASN A 200 34.60 9.46 -8.52
N ILE A 201 33.37 9.41 -8.02
CA ILE A 201 32.57 8.18 -7.95
C ILE A 201 31.39 8.37 -8.90
N GLN A 202 31.13 7.40 -9.78
CA GLN A 202 29.99 7.45 -10.69
C GLN A 202 29.33 6.09 -10.80
N ALA A 203 28.00 6.07 -10.80
CA ALA A 203 27.22 4.89 -11.11
C ALA A 203 26.23 5.16 -12.23
N LYS A 204 25.88 4.13 -13.00
CA LYS A 204 24.91 4.23 -14.09
C LYS A 204 24.12 2.95 -14.23
N VAL A 205 22.80 3.07 -14.29
CA VAL A 205 21.91 1.97 -14.66
C VAL A 205 22.04 1.68 -16.15
N THR A 206 22.25 0.42 -16.51
CA THR A 206 22.42 -0.05 -17.90
C THR A 206 21.22 -0.84 -18.40
N VAL A 207 20.52 -1.57 -17.53
CA VAL A 207 19.30 -2.33 -17.86
C VAL A 207 18.29 -2.20 -16.72
N GLU A 208 17.04 -1.91 -17.08
CA GLU A 208 15.91 -1.91 -16.15
C GLU A 208 14.71 -2.59 -16.84
N GLU A 209 14.49 -3.87 -16.53
CA GLU A 209 13.42 -4.70 -17.04
C GLU A 209 12.53 -5.19 -15.89
N LYS A 210 11.45 -5.92 -16.22
CA LYS A 210 10.52 -6.45 -15.22
C LYS A 210 11.24 -7.33 -14.19
N ASN A 211 12.09 -8.25 -14.65
CA ASN A 211 12.75 -9.28 -13.84
C ASN A 211 14.27 -9.15 -13.80
N LYS A 212 14.81 -8.02 -14.25
CA LYS A 212 16.26 -7.82 -14.41
C LYS A 212 16.65 -6.37 -14.20
N PHE A 213 17.73 -6.16 -13.46
CA PHE A 213 18.34 -4.86 -13.22
C PHE A 213 19.85 -4.96 -13.37
N GLU A 214 20.46 -4.07 -14.15
CA GLU A 214 21.91 -3.97 -14.29
C GLU A 214 22.37 -2.54 -14.07
N ALA A 215 23.48 -2.38 -13.36
CA ALA A 215 24.14 -1.09 -13.18
C ALA A 215 25.65 -1.26 -13.11
N ILE A 216 26.40 -0.21 -13.44
CA ILE A 216 27.85 -0.14 -13.32
C ILE A 216 28.23 0.95 -12.33
N LEU A 217 29.23 0.68 -11.48
CA LEU A 217 29.81 1.60 -10.51
C LEU A 217 31.31 1.72 -10.78
N VAL A 218 31.83 2.94 -10.73
CA VAL A 218 33.24 3.25 -11.01
C VAL A 218 33.78 4.19 -9.94
N ASN A 219 34.91 3.82 -9.35
CA ASN A 219 35.65 4.67 -8.40
C ASN A 219 36.95 5.19 -9.05
N ARG A 220 36.91 6.37 -9.67
CA ARG A 220 38.03 6.95 -10.43
C ARG A 220 39.26 7.29 -9.59
N ASN A 221 39.16 7.21 -8.27
CA ASN A 221 40.32 7.35 -7.37
C ASN A 221 41.22 6.09 -7.35
N LYS A 222 40.74 4.96 -7.91
CA LYS A 222 41.47 3.70 -8.04
C LYS A 222 41.60 3.30 -9.51
N ILE A 223 42.67 2.58 -9.86
CA ILE A 223 42.87 2.00 -11.19
C ILE A 223 42.03 0.72 -11.29
N ASN A 224 41.30 0.54 -12.41
CA ASN A 224 40.49 -0.65 -12.70
C ASN A 224 39.42 -0.99 -11.64
N SER A 225 38.67 0.01 -11.20
CA SER A 225 37.67 -0.11 -10.12
C SER A 225 36.23 -0.09 -10.64
N GLU A 226 36.01 -0.69 -11.81
CA GLU A 226 34.66 -0.84 -12.37
C GLU A 226 34.00 -2.10 -11.79
N SER A 227 32.77 -1.97 -11.30
CA SER A 227 32.00 -3.11 -10.83
C SER A 227 30.60 -3.11 -11.42
N LEU A 228 30.24 -4.21 -12.07
CA LEU A 228 28.90 -4.48 -12.56
C LEU A 228 28.05 -5.08 -11.43
N LEU A 229 26.85 -4.55 -11.24
CA LEU A 229 25.77 -5.14 -10.47
C LEU A 229 24.76 -5.75 -11.44
N LEU A 230 24.43 -7.02 -11.24
CA LEU A 230 23.34 -7.71 -11.92
C LEU A 230 22.40 -8.27 -10.87
N ILE A 231 21.11 -7.94 -10.98
CA ILE A 231 20.03 -8.50 -10.17
C ILE A 231 18.99 -9.13 -11.11
N THR A 232 18.57 -10.36 -10.81
CA THR A 232 17.59 -11.11 -11.59
C THR A 232 16.58 -11.77 -10.69
N THR A 233 15.31 -11.82 -11.11
CA THR A 233 14.31 -12.69 -10.50
C THR A 233 13.98 -13.80 -11.48
N ASP A 234 14.11 -15.05 -11.06
CA ASP A 234 13.77 -16.18 -11.93
C ASP A 234 12.33 -16.62 -11.64
N GLU A 235 11.41 -16.39 -12.59
CA GLU A 235 10.06 -16.98 -12.51
C GLU A 235 10.12 -18.49 -12.77
N LYS A 236 11.21 -19.02 -13.36
CA LYS A 236 11.38 -20.43 -13.73
C LYS A 236 12.86 -20.86 -13.75
N SER A 237 13.49 -21.03 -12.58
CA SER A 237 14.82 -21.65 -12.55
C SER A 237 14.72 -23.16 -12.87
N ALA A 238 15.10 -23.48 -14.10
CA ALA A 238 15.25 -24.80 -14.66
C ALA A 238 16.44 -25.56 -14.04
N ILE A 239 16.33 -25.93 -12.76
CA ILE A 239 17.18 -26.96 -12.15
C ILE A 239 16.28 -28.15 -11.76
N PRO A 240 16.23 -29.22 -12.58
CA PRO A 240 15.54 -30.42 -12.19
C PRO A 240 16.44 -31.20 -11.23
N ARG A 241 16.19 -31.12 -9.92
CA ARG A 241 16.12 -32.27 -8.99
C ARG A 241 16.06 -31.88 -7.50
N ILE A 242 15.05 -32.47 -6.85
CA ILE A 242 14.85 -32.69 -5.40
C ILE A 242 14.40 -31.44 -4.60
N ASN A 243 13.15 -31.01 -4.82
CA ASN A 243 12.16 -30.89 -3.75
C ASN A 243 10.78 -30.61 -4.36
N PHE A 244 9.86 -31.56 -4.17
CA PHE A 244 8.57 -31.63 -4.85
C PHE A 244 7.49 -30.65 -4.34
N ASN A 245 7.82 -29.63 -3.53
CA ASN A 245 6.81 -28.86 -2.80
C ASN A 245 6.93 -27.32 -2.83
N ASN A 246 7.85 -26.70 -3.58
CA ASN A 246 7.87 -25.23 -3.65
C ASN A 246 8.50 -24.72 -4.97
N PRO A 247 7.77 -24.03 -5.86
CA PRO A 247 8.42 -23.21 -6.89
C PRO A 247 9.16 -22.09 -6.16
N ALA A 248 10.48 -22.13 -6.15
CA ALA A 248 11.28 -21.20 -5.37
C ALA A 248 11.29 -19.82 -6.05
N TYR A 249 10.44 -18.91 -5.60
CA TYR A 249 10.53 -17.49 -5.95
C TYR A 249 11.84 -16.94 -5.40
N ILE A 250 12.70 -16.44 -6.29
CA ILE A 250 14.09 -16.13 -5.98
C ILE A 250 14.45 -14.75 -6.54
N ILE A 251 15.15 -13.97 -5.73
CA ILE A 251 15.91 -12.79 -6.16
C ILE A 251 17.38 -13.16 -6.05
N SER A 252 18.09 -13.11 -7.18
CA SER A 252 19.54 -13.34 -7.21
C SER A 252 20.26 -12.06 -7.60
N TYR A 253 21.42 -11.83 -7.00
CA TYR A 253 22.30 -10.76 -7.42
C TYR A 253 23.76 -11.19 -7.46
N SER A 254 24.58 -10.36 -8.08
CA SER A 254 26.02 -10.57 -8.21
C SER A 254 26.70 -9.24 -8.52
N THR A 255 27.87 -9.02 -7.93
CA THR A 255 28.70 -7.82 -8.12
C THR A 255 30.13 -8.19 -8.45
N GLY A 256 30.81 -7.46 -9.35
CA GLY A 256 32.23 -7.69 -9.65
C GLY A 256 32.71 -7.09 -10.97
N GLU A 257 34.00 -7.26 -11.28
CA GLU A 257 34.66 -6.73 -12.49
C GLU A 257 34.24 -7.48 -13.78
N ASP A 258 34.00 -8.79 -13.69
CA ASP A 258 33.63 -9.65 -14.82
C ASP A 258 32.14 -10.02 -14.76
N ARG A 259 31.49 -10.20 -15.93
CA ARG A 259 30.10 -10.71 -15.98
C ARG A 259 30.03 -12.00 -15.16
N PRO A 260 29.37 -11.99 -13.99
CA PRO A 260 29.65 -12.95 -12.94
C PRO A 260 29.31 -14.35 -13.41
N ARG A 261 30.33 -15.19 -13.63
CA ARG A 261 30.15 -16.54 -14.15
C ARG A 261 29.74 -17.53 -13.08
N HIS A 262 30.12 -17.34 -11.82
CA HIS A 262 29.75 -18.24 -10.72
C HIS A 262 29.70 -17.51 -9.38
N LEU A 263 28.75 -17.93 -8.53
CA LEU A 263 28.31 -17.37 -7.24
C LEU A 263 27.33 -16.19 -7.37
N LYS A 264 26.04 -16.54 -7.48
CA LYS A 264 24.91 -15.61 -7.32
C LYS A 264 24.45 -15.65 -5.88
N ASN A 265 24.62 -14.56 -5.14
CA ASN A 265 23.95 -14.39 -3.86
C ASN A 265 22.44 -14.41 -4.10
N THR A 266 21.70 -15.11 -3.26
CA THR A 266 20.30 -15.45 -3.54
C THR A 266 19.44 -15.28 -2.31
N PHE A 267 18.34 -14.58 -2.48
CA PHE A 267 17.24 -14.50 -1.53
C PHE A 267 16.09 -15.38 -2.03
N SER A 268 15.62 -16.31 -1.22
CA SER A 268 14.43 -17.10 -1.52
C SER A 268 13.24 -16.62 -0.72
N LEU A 269 12.07 -16.65 -1.36
CA LEU A 269 10.81 -16.38 -0.69
C LEU A 269 10.47 -17.54 0.24
N ALA A 270 10.34 -17.23 1.51
CA ALA A 270 9.82 -18.09 2.53
C ALA A 270 8.51 -17.52 3.09
N ASN A 271 7.75 -18.36 3.75
CA ASN A 271 6.60 -17.94 4.52
C ASN A 271 6.59 -18.67 5.84
N ASP A 272 6.13 -17.98 6.88
CA ASP A 272 5.65 -18.64 8.08
C ASP A 272 4.12 -18.72 8.01
N GLU A 273 3.53 -19.09 9.13
CA GLU A 273 2.09 -19.12 9.32
C GLU A 273 1.41 -17.75 9.16
N TYR A 274 2.13 -16.63 9.02
CA TYR A 274 1.58 -15.29 9.19
C TYR A 274 1.99 -14.29 8.09
N ASP A 275 3.22 -14.39 7.59
CA ASP A 275 3.88 -13.42 6.72
C ASP A 275 4.74 -14.11 5.65
N LEU A 276 4.81 -13.48 4.48
CA LEU A 276 5.84 -13.72 3.47
C LEU A 276 7.10 -12.93 3.81
N PHE A 277 8.27 -13.52 3.63
CA PHE A 277 9.56 -12.87 3.88
C PHE A 277 10.68 -13.49 3.05
N TRP A 278 11.79 -12.77 2.92
CA TRP A 278 12.97 -13.26 2.23
C TRP A 278 13.95 -13.91 3.20
N GLU A 279 14.57 -15.00 2.78
CA GLU A 279 15.70 -15.65 3.46
C GLU A 279 16.92 -15.58 2.53
N ASN A 280 18.08 -15.23 3.09
CA ASN A 280 19.34 -15.25 2.36
C ASN A 280 19.93 -16.66 2.35
N ASN A 281 20.26 -17.17 1.16
CA ASN A 281 20.83 -18.49 0.93
C ASN A 281 22.30 -18.44 0.48
N SER A 282 23.02 -17.36 0.77
CA SER A 282 24.46 -17.26 0.47
C SER A 282 25.27 -18.37 1.16
N GLU A 283 26.30 -18.89 0.48
CA GLU A 283 27.11 -20.05 0.94
C GLU A 283 27.74 -19.88 2.33
N TYR A 284 27.84 -18.66 2.86
CA TYR A 284 28.39 -18.37 4.18
C TYR A 284 27.40 -18.59 5.34
N SER A 285 26.13 -18.89 5.05
CA SER A 285 25.07 -19.05 6.06
C SER A 285 24.91 -20.49 6.61
N PHE A 286 25.71 -21.46 6.16
CA PHE A 286 25.68 -22.86 6.63
C PHE A 286 26.34 -23.09 8.02
N SER A 287 26.18 -22.16 8.97
CA SER A 287 26.63 -22.35 10.36
C SER A 287 25.46 -22.61 11.30
N TYR A 288 25.50 -23.81 11.89
CA TYR A 288 24.72 -24.34 13.03
C TYR A 288 23.81 -23.35 13.78
N GLY A 289 22.49 -23.62 13.74
CA GLY A 289 21.58 -23.39 14.86
C GLY A 289 21.08 -21.96 15.13
N GLN A 290 21.25 -21.01 14.20
CA GLN A 290 20.74 -19.64 14.36
C GLN A 290 19.40 -19.46 13.63
N ASN A 291 18.52 -18.61 14.19
CA ASN A 291 17.24 -18.25 13.60
C ASN A 291 17.41 -17.82 12.13
N LYS A 292 16.57 -18.35 11.23
CA LYS A 292 16.47 -17.87 9.83
C LYS A 292 16.20 -16.36 9.85
N GLU A 293 17.19 -15.56 9.43
CA GLU A 293 17.06 -14.11 9.35
C GLU A 293 16.04 -13.75 8.27
N ARG A 294 15.09 -12.88 8.63
CA ARG A 294 14.07 -12.37 7.70
C ARG A 294 14.56 -11.08 7.09
N PHE A 295 14.63 -11.05 5.76
CA PHE A 295 15.03 -9.87 5.01
C PHE A 295 13.79 -9.15 4.46
N SER A 296 13.73 -7.85 4.68
CA SER A 296 12.83 -6.95 3.95
C SER A 296 13.48 -6.52 2.63
N ALA A 297 12.70 -5.90 1.74
CA ALA A 297 13.25 -5.31 0.52
C ALA A 297 14.39 -4.31 0.80
N LYS A 298 14.31 -3.57 1.92
CA LYS A 298 15.35 -2.65 2.33
C LYS A 298 16.62 -3.38 2.78
N ASP A 299 16.48 -4.44 3.59
CA ASP A 299 17.64 -5.21 4.05
C ASP A 299 18.39 -5.83 2.86
N ILE A 300 17.64 -6.30 1.85
CA ILE A 300 18.21 -6.77 0.58
C ILE A 300 18.97 -5.65 -0.14
N VAL A 301 18.37 -4.46 -0.26
CA VAL A 301 19.04 -3.30 -0.88
C VAL A 301 20.31 -2.95 -0.14
N ASP A 302 20.26 -2.85 1.20
CA ASP A 302 21.40 -2.47 2.02
C ASP A 302 22.54 -3.50 1.89
N GLU A 303 22.22 -4.81 1.84
CA GLU A 303 23.21 -5.86 1.61
C GLU A 303 23.86 -5.74 0.22
N ILE A 304 23.04 -5.64 -0.83
CA ILE A 304 23.50 -5.51 -2.22
C ILE A 304 24.36 -4.24 -2.38
N TRP A 305 23.87 -3.12 -1.85
CA TRP A 305 24.52 -1.81 -1.95
C TRP A 305 25.87 -1.80 -1.26
N ASN A 306 25.95 -2.31 -0.03
CA ASN A 306 27.20 -2.38 0.73
C ASN A 306 28.22 -3.30 0.06
N GLU A 307 27.79 -4.45 -0.46
CA GLU A 307 28.67 -5.36 -1.20
C GLU A 307 29.20 -4.71 -2.50
N TRP A 308 28.34 -4.01 -3.22
CA TRP A 308 28.70 -3.32 -4.46
C TRP A 308 29.65 -2.14 -4.23
N LEU A 309 29.48 -1.38 -3.16
CA LEU A 309 30.40 -0.30 -2.80
C LEU A 309 31.78 -0.86 -2.39
N LYS A 310 31.79 -1.95 -1.61
CA LYS A 310 33.03 -2.63 -1.22
C LYS A 310 33.79 -3.19 -2.42
N SER A 311 33.11 -3.65 -3.47
CA SER A 311 33.78 -4.17 -4.66
C SER A 311 34.62 -3.12 -5.40
N VAL A 312 34.26 -1.84 -5.29
CA VAL A 312 35.07 -0.70 -5.78
C VAL A 312 35.89 -0.04 -4.66
N GLY A 313 35.91 -0.68 -3.49
CA GLY A 313 36.63 -0.31 -2.28
C GLY A 313 36.21 1.04 -1.70
N ILE A 314 34.90 1.28 -1.63
CA ILE A 314 34.25 2.29 -0.80
C ILE A 314 33.74 1.58 0.46
N GLU A 315 34.09 2.10 1.63
CA GLU A 315 33.64 1.60 2.94
C GLU A 315 32.95 2.73 3.71
N PHE A 316 31.94 2.39 4.51
CA PHE A 316 31.15 3.31 5.34
C PHE A 316 31.42 3.11 6.83
#